data_AF-A0A0T0M384-F1
#
_entry.id   AF-A0A0T0M384-F1
#
_cell.length_a   1.000
_cell.length_b   1.000
_cell.length_c   1.000
_cell.angle_alpha   90.00
_cell.angle_beta   90.00
_cell.angle_gamma   90.00
#
_symmetry.space_group_name_H-M   'P 1'
#
loop_
_entity.id
_entity.type
_entity.pdbx_description
1 polymer ?
#
loop_
_entity_poly.entity_id
_entity_poly.type
_entity_poly.pdbx_seq_one_letter_code
_entity_poly.pdbx_strand_id
1 'polypeptide(L)'
;MKKIILTLSAVALLAVTSCDKKEATKTDAGTENTAATDANSAEANMTPEAPKTVNGVEVPKFSNPEAQKFANEYADYMSEMMAASKSGDTAKIQELSAKSQEWAKKQSEYAAKMTPEDAKLWTDFAMKVSQAQMPK
;
A
#
# COMPACT_ATOMS: atom_id res chain seq x y z
N MET A 1 -9.35 -10.32 37.28
CA MET A 1 -9.68 -11.77 37.22
C MET A 1 -11.11 -11.96 36.71
N LYS A 2 -11.25 -12.35 35.44
CA LYS A 2 -12.38 -13.13 34.90
C LYS A 2 -11.83 -13.85 33.66
N LYS A 3 -12.06 -15.16 33.60
CA LYS A 3 -11.30 -16.15 32.84
C LYS A 3 -11.85 -16.26 31.42
N ILE A 4 -10.97 -16.20 30.42
CA ILE A 4 -11.28 -16.47 29.01
C ILE A 4 -11.10 -17.99 28.83
N ILE A 5 -12.20 -18.70 28.54
CA ILE A 5 -12.17 -20.08 28.07
C ILE A 5 -12.06 -19.99 26.55
N LEU A 6 -10.84 -20.20 26.05
CA LEU A 6 -10.52 -20.21 24.62
C LEU A 6 -10.70 -21.64 24.12
N THR A 7 -11.87 -21.95 23.58
CA THR A 7 -12.16 -23.24 22.96
C THR A 7 -11.40 -23.36 21.65
N LEU A 8 -10.48 -24.31 21.65
CA LEU A 8 -9.63 -24.78 20.57
C LEU A 8 -10.50 -25.43 19.47
N SER A 9 -10.81 -24.69 18.41
CA SER A 9 -11.42 -25.26 17.20
C SER A 9 -10.32 -25.68 16.23
N ALA A 10 -10.07 -26.99 16.18
CA ALA A 10 -9.27 -27.63 15.16
C ALA A 10 -9.99 -27.47 13.80
N VAL A 11 -9.38 -26.75 12.86
CA VAL A 11 -9.77 -26.80 11.44
C VAL A 11 -8.92 -27.87 10.78
N ALA A 12 -9.63 -28.93 10.41
CA ALA A 12 -9.11 -30.06 9.68
C ALA A 12 -8.65 -29.67 8.27
N LEU A 13 -7.58 -30.35 7.89
CA LEU A 13 -6.87 -30.40 6.63
C LEU A 13 -7.70 -30.88 5.41
N LEU A 14 -7.34 -30.31 4.24
CA LEU A 14 -7.23 -30.92 2.89
C LEU A 14 -8.35 -30.86 1.83
N ALA A 15 -7.82 -30.75 0.59
CA ALA A 15 -8.38 -30.96 -0.75
C ALA A 15 -9.08 -29.75 -1.38
N VAL A 16 -8.75 -29.29 -2.60
CA VAL A 16 -8.41 -30.04 -3.82
C VAL A 16 -7.42 -29.28 -4.72
N THR A 17 -6.48 -30.03 -5.29
CA THR A 17 -5.73 -29.65 -6.48
C THR A 17 -6.62 -29.88 -7.70
N SER A 18 -6.78 -28.90 -8.59
CA SER A 18 -7.14 -29.20 -9.98
C SER A 18 -6.45 -28.22 -10.91
N CYS A 19 -5.41 -28.73 -11.56
CA CYS A 19 -4.76 -28.14 -12.71
C CYS A 19 -4.98 -29.15 -13.83
N ASP A 20 -5.71 -28.79 -14.90
CA ASP A 20 -5.40 -29.15 -16.31
C ASP A 20 -6.43 -28.57 -17.31
N LYS A 21 -5.99 -27.56 -18.05
CA LYS A 21 -5.90 -27.45 -19.53
C LYS A 21 -7.11 -27.74 -20.48
N LYS A 22 -7.36 -26.71 -21.31
CA LYS A 22 -7.66 -26.66 -22.77
C LYS A 22 -9.06 -26.25 -23.26
N GLU A 23 -9.08 -25.05 -23.84
CA GLU A 23 -9.71 -24.56 -25.09
C GLU A 23 -11.16 -24.91 -25.47
N ALA A 24 -11.96 -23.86 -25.73
CA ALA A 24 -12.59 -23.63 -27.04
C ALA A 24 -13.28 -22.24 -27.15
N THR A 25 -12.82 -21.52 -28.16
CA THR A 25 -13.27 -20.30 -28.85
C THR A 25 -14.77 -20.12 -29.10
N LYS A 26 -15.23 -18.85 -29.02
CA LYS A 26 -16.19 -18.09 -29.89
C LYS A 26 -16.68 -16.86 -29.08
N THR A 27 -16.92 -15.65 -29.57
CA THR A 27 -17.01 -15.05 -30.90
C THR A 27 -16.96 -13.53 -30.72
N ASP A 28 -16.37 -12.87 -31.72
CA ASP A 28 -16.48 -11.49 -32.18
C ASP A 28 -17.72 -10.67 -31.75
N ALA A 29 -17.51 -9.43 -31.28
CA ALA A 29 -18.27 -8.24 -31.68
C ALA A 29 -17.66 -7.00 -31.00
N GLY A 30 -17.34 -5.99 -31.81
CA GLY A 30 -16.65 -4.79 -31.41
C GLY A 30 -17.40 -3.88 -30.42
N THR A 31 -16.63 -3.02 -29.78
CA THR A 31 -17.01 -1.64 -29.47
C THR A 31 -15.72 -0.85 -29.25
N GLU A 32 -15.58 0.14 -30.11
CA GLU A 32 -14.71 1.31 -29.99
C GLU A 32 -14.83 1.92 -28.59
N ASN A 33 -13.72 1.97 -27.84
CA ASN A 33 -13.46 3.18 -27.07
C ASN A 33 -11.97 3.31 -26.76
N THR A 34 -11.40 4.37 -27.31
CA THR A 34 -10.25 5.10 -26.81
C THR A 34 -10.15 5.04 -25.28
N ALA A 35 -9.09 4.42 -24.80
CA ALA A 35 -8.38 4.92 -23.64
C ALA A 35 -6.90 4.72 -23.94
N ALA A 36 -6.29 5.81 -24.42
CA ALA A 36 -4.86 5.98 -24.33
C ALA A 36 -4.44 5.51 -22.93
N THR A 37 -3.64 4.45 -22.90
CA THR A 37 -2.80 4.21 -21.74
C THR A 37 -1.76 5.32 -21.80
N ASP A 38 -2.16 6.50 -21.32
CA ASP A 38 -1.24 7.44 -20.70
C ASP A 38 -0.66 6.65 -19.52
N ALA A 39 0.40 5.91 -19.84
CA ALA A 39 1.51 5.74 -18.93
C ALA A 39 1.95 7.16 -18.58
N ASN A 40 1.25 7.76 -17.61
CA ASN A 40 1.76 8.88 -16.85
C ASN A 40 2.94 8.31 -16.07
N SER A 41 4.05 8.14 -16.78
CA SER A 41 5.37 8.41 -16.25
C SER A 41 5.28 9.77 -15.60
N ALA A 42 4.90 9.76 -14.34
CA ALA A 42 5.39 10.74 -13.41
C ALA A 42 6.91 10.50 -13.32
N GLU A 43 7.64 10.91 -14.36
CA GLU A 43 9.00 11.39 -14.24
C GLU A 43 8.92 12.59 -13.30
N ALA A 44 8.83 12.27 -12.01
CA ALA A 44 8.99 13.24 -10.97
C ALA A 44 10.47 13.64 -10.99
N ASN A 45 10.70 14.82 -11.55
CA ASN A 45 11.82 15.71 -11.30
C ASN A 45 12.57 15.31 -10.01
N MET A 46 13.66 14.56 -10.16
CA MET A 46 14.43 13.99 -9.05
C MET A 46 15.25 15.09 -8.36
N THR A 47 14.58 15.93 -7.58
CA THR A 47 15.23 16.65 -6.50
C THR A 47 15.17 15.78 -5.25
N PRO A 48 16.27 15.56 -4.52
CA PRO A 48 16.23 14.81 -3.28
C PRO A 48 15.33 15.53 -2.27
N GLU A 49 14.13 14.99 -2.04
CA GLU A 49 13.23 15.53 -1.03
C GLU A 49 13.76 15.23 0.38
N ALA A 50 13.64 16.22 1.27
CA ALA A 50 13.96 16.03 2.68
C ALA A 50 12.98 15.01 3.32
N PRO A 51 13.44 14.25 4.34
CA PRO A 51 12.56 13.34 5.07
C PRO A 51 11.43 14.11 5.76
N LYS A 52 10.19 13.62 5.59
CA LYS A 52 9.00 14.16 6.25
C LYS A 52 8.78 13.55 7.64
N THR A 53 7.82 14.07 8.40
CA THR A 53 7.40 13.48 9.68
C THR A 53 5.90 13.24 9.66
N VAL A 54 5.47 12.06 10.11
CA VAL A 54 4.06 11.67 10.22
C VAL A 54 3.77 11.20 11.64
N ASN A 55 2.89 11.92 12.35
CA ASN A 55 2.49 11.62 13.73
C ASN A 55 3.67 11.39 14.70
N GLY A 56 4.73 12.20 14.56
CA GLY A 56 5.94 12.09 15.37
C GLY A 56 6.93 11.01 14.93
N VAL A 57 6.66 10.32 13.82
CA VAL A 57 7.58 9.36 13.18
C VAL A 57 8.26 10.01 12.00
N GLU A 58 9.59 10.15 12.06
CA GLU A 58 10.40 10.67 10.96
C GLU A 58 10.57 9.61 9.86
N VAL A 59 10.48 10.05 8.60
CA VAL A 59 10.79 9.22 7.43
C VAL A 59 12.30 8.94 7.44
N PRO A 60 12.74 7.67 7.43
CA PRO A 60 14.17 7.39 7.39
C PRO A 60 14.78 7.86 6.07
N LYS A 61 16.10 8.09 6.10
CA LYS A 61 16.86 8.38 4.88
C LYS A 61 17.07 7.08 4.10
N PHE A 62 16.54 7.02 2.89
CA PHE A 62 16.75 5.90 1.97
C PHE A 62 17.95 6.15 1.06
N SER A 63 18.58 5.07 0.59
CA SER A 63 19.72 5.14 -0.31
C SER A 63 19.31 5.44 -1.75
N ASN A 64 18.09 5.06 -2.14
CA ASN A 64 17.52 5.32 -3.46
C ASN A 64 16.63 6.60 -3.42
N PRO A 65 16.76 7.54 -4.37
CA PRO A 65 15.91 8.74 -4.45
C PRO A 65 14.44 8.45 -4.73
N GLU A 66 14.13 7.48 -5.61
CA GLU A 66 12.77 6.96 -5.74
C GLU A 66 12.30 6.47 -4.38
N ALA A 67 13.24 5.89 -3.61
CA ALA A 67 12.99 5.40 -2.29
C ALA A 67 12.55 6.41 -1.24
N GLN A 68 13.29 7.50 -1.20
CA GLN A 68 12.93 8.62 -0.36
C GLN A 68 11.55 9.18 -0.74
N LYS A 69 11.25 9.29 -2.05
CA LYS A 69 10.00 9.87 -2.55
C LYS A 69 8.79 9.04 -2.15
N PHE A 70 8.82 7.72 -2.35
CA PHE A 70 7.72 6.84 -1.96
C PHE A 70 7.45 6.91 -0.45
N ALA A 71 8.49 6.93 0.38
CA ALA A 71 8.34 7.01 1.82
C ALA A 71 7.75 8.36 2.29
N ASN A 72 8.13 9.45 1.61
CA ASN A 72 7.53 10.77 1.82
C ASN A 72 6.06 10.81 1.40
N GLU A 73 5.72 10.28 0.22
CA GLU A 73 4.32 10.19 -0.25
C GLU A 73 3.46 9.35 0.72
N TYR A 74 4.04 8.27 1.29
CA TYR A 74 3.34 7.46 2.28
C TYR A 74 3.11 8.22 3.59
N ALA A 75 4.10 9.00 4.04
CA ALA A 75 3.96 9.87 5.19
C ALA A 75 2.82 10.89 5.00
N ASP A 76 2.71 11.49 3.81
CA ASP A 76 1.63 12.41 3.47
C ASP A 76 0.27 11.69 3.46
N TYR A 77 0.18 10.55 2.77
CA TYR A 77 -1.04 9.73 2.71
C TYR A 77 -1.56 9.39 4.11
N MET A 78 -0.67 8.94 4.99
CA MET A 78 -1.02 8.60 6.37
C MET A 78 -1.41 9.84 7.17
N SER A 79 -0.74 10.97 6.95
CA SER A 79 -1.11 12.26 7.56
C SER A 79 -2.52 12.69 7.18
N GLU A 80 -2.85 12.65 5.89
CA GLU A 80 -4.20 12.96 5.38
C GLU A 80 -5.25 12.00 5.93
N MET A 81 -4.95 10.70 5.95
CA MET A 81 -5.87 9.68 6.49
C MET A 81 -6.19 9.92 7.96
N MET A 82 -5.18 10.24 8.78
CA MET A 82 -5.37 10.59 10.18
C MET A 82 -6.14 11.89 10.36
N ALA A 83 -5.84 12.92 9.56
CA ALA A 83 -6.55 14.19 9.61
C ALA A 83 -8.04 14.00 9.28
N ALA A 84 -8.34 13.26 8.22
CA ALA A 84 -9.71 12.94 7.81
C ALA A 84 -10.43 12.08 8.86
N SER A 85 -9.74 11.11 9.46
CA SER A 85 -10.29 10.30 10.55
C SER A 85 -10.61 11.13 11.80
N LYS A 86 -9.74 12.10 12.16
CA LYS A 86 -9.95 13.00 13.31
C LYS A 86 -11.06 14.02 13.06
N SER A 87 -11.19 14.52 11.83
CA SER A 87 -12.24 15.48 11.46
C SER A 87 -13.59 14.82 11.15
N GLY A 88 -13.62 13.48 10.99
CA GLY A 88 -14.80 12.76 10.55
C GLY A 88 -15.14 13.01 9.08
N ASP A 89 -14.16 13.39 8.26
CA ASP A 89 -14.34 13.65 6.82
C ASP A 89 -14.47 12.32 6.06
N THR A 90 -15.69 11.80 6.04
CA THR A 90 -16.01 10.53 5.39
C THR A 90 -15.76 10.56 3.89
N ALA A 91 -15.93 11.71 3.22
CA ALA A 91 -15.65 11.84 1.79
C ALA A 91 -14.16 11.68 1.51
N LYS A 92 -13.31 12.36 2.30
CA LYS A 92 -11.86 12.24 2.18
C LYS A 92 -11.35 10.86 2.55
N ILE A 93 -11.93 10.22 3.56
CA ILE A 93 -11.61 8.82 3.91
C ILE A 93 -11.92 7.91 2.72
N GLN A 94 -13.10 8.01 2.10
CA GLN A 94 -13.46 7.19 0.94
C GLN A 94 -12.54 7.45 -0.26
N GLU A 95 -12.17 8.71 -0.52
CA GLU A 95 -11.20 9.07 -1.57
C GLU A 95 -9.84 8.40 -1.31
N LEU A 96 -9.32 8.50 -0.09
CA LEU A 96 -8.04 7.92 0.30
C LEU A 96 -8.09 6.38 0.33
N SER A 97 -9.23 5.79 0.69
CA SER A 97 -9.46 4.34 0.61
C SER A 97 -9.53 3.86 -0.84
N ALA A 98 -10.15 4.61 -1.75
CA ALA A 98 -10.16 4.27 -3.18
C ALA A 98 -8.74 4.27 -3.77
N LYS A 99 -7.88 5.20 -3.32
CA LYS A 99 -6.46 5.25 -3.70
C LYS A 99 -5.63 4.07 -3.14
N SER A 100 -6.16 3.25 -2.24
CA SER A 100 -5.41 2.13 -1.64
C SER A 100 -4.92 1.11 -2.68
N GLN A 101 -5.69 0.87 -3.74
CA GLN A 101 -5.30 -0.06 -4.80
C GLN A 101 -4.15 0.48 -5.66
N GLU A 102 -4.16 1.78 -5.97
CA GLU A 102 -3.05 2.44 -6.65
C GLU A 102 -1.78 2.43 -5.77
N TRP A 103 -1.96 2.67 -4.49
CA TRP A 103 -0.90 2.56 -3.49
C TRP A 103 -0.29 1.16 -3.41
N ALA A 104 -1.10 0.11 -3.42
CA ALA A 104 -0.61 -1.27 -3.41
C ALA A 104 0.22 -1.59 -4.66
N LYS A 105 -0.16 -1.05 -5.83
CA LYS A 105 0.62 -1.20 -7.07
C LYS A 105 1.96 -0.46 -6.96
N LYS A 106 1.95 0.82 -6.59
CA LYS A 106 3.15 1.63 -6.35
C LYS A 106 4.11 0.94 -5.37
N GLN A 107 3.57 0.42 -4.27
CA GLN A 107 4.36 -0.29 -3.27
C GLN A 107 4.99 -1.57 -3.85
N SER A 108 4.28 -2.32 -4.68
CA SER A 108 4.80 -3.55 -5.29
C SER A 108 5.90 -3.26 -6.32
N GLU A 109 5.69 -2.27 -7.19
CA GLU A 109 6.68 -1.80 -8.17
C GLU A 109 7.96 -1.31 -7.49
N TYR A 110 7.77 -0.62 -6.37
CA TYR A 110 8.86 -0.09 -5.59
C TYR A 110 9.62 -1.17 -4.82
N ALA A 111 8.90 -2.11 -4.19
CA ALA A 111 9.52 -3.17 -3.40
C ALA A 111 10.50 -4.00 -4.23
N ALA A 112 10.24 -4.15 -5.53
CA ALA A 112 11.15 -4.79 -6.48
C ALA A 112 12.47 -4.02 -6.72
N LYS A 113 12.50 -2.71 -6.41
CA LYS A 113 13.64 -1.80 -6.61
C LYS A 113 14.40 -1.49 -5.31
N MET A 114 13.91 -1.95 -4.16
CA MET A 114 14.56 -1.72 -2.87
C MET A 114 15.81 -2.57 -2.71
N THR A 115 16.85 -1.99 -2.12
CA THR A 115 17.92 -2.79 -1.50
C THR A 115 17.39 -3.52 -0.26
N PRO A 116 18.03 -4.58 0.22
CA PRO A 116 17.65 -5.22 1.48
C PRO A 116 17.64 -4.26 2.68
N GLU A 117 18.54 -3.27 2.66
CA GLU A 117 18.64 -2.23 3.68
C GLU A 117 17.44 -1.27 3.63
N ASP A 118 17.09 -0.78 2.43
CA ASP A 118 15.91 0.05 2.21
C ASP A 118 14.62 -0.70 2.58
N ALA A 119 14.53 -1.99 2.25
CA ALA A 119 13.38 -2.82 2.63
C ALA A 119 13.21 -2.91 4.14
N LYS A 120 14.32 -3.08 4.89
CA LYS A 120 14.30 -3.05 6.35
C LYS A 120 13.86 -1.69 6.89
N LEU A 121 14.44 -0.59 6.37
CA LEU A 121 14.07 0.78 6.78
C LEU A 121 12.58 1.05 6.54
N TRP A 122 12.07 0.60 5.40
CA TRP A 122 10.64 0.71 5.08
C TRP A 122 9.77 -0.07 6.05
N THR A 123 10.07 -1.35 6.31
CA THR A 123 9.28 -2.16 7.24
C THR A 123 9.27 -1.55 8.64
N ASP A 124 10.43 -1.10 9.14
CA ASP A 124 10.53 -0.45 10.45
C ASP A 124 9.74 0.86 10.50
N PHE A 125 9.83 1.67 9.45
CA PHE A 125 9.10 2.94 9.33
C PHE A 125 7.59 2.71 9.30
N ALA A 126 7.09 1.89 8.38
CA ALA A 126 5.66 1.60 8.25
C ALA A 126 5.06 1.02 9.55
N MET A 127 5.81 0.16 10.24
CA MET A 127 5.41 -0.38 11.54
C MET A 127 5.30 0.72 12.61
N LYS A 128 6.28 1.63 12.70
CA LYS A 128 6.24 2.76 13.64
C LYS A 128 5.09 3.70 13.35
N VAL A 129 4.81 4.00 12.08
CA VAL A 129 3.66 4.82 11.68
C VAL A 129 2.35 4.17 12.12
N SER A 130 2.19 2.86 11.85
CA SER A 130 1.00 2.11 12.28
C SER A 130 0.83 2.12 13.80
N GLN A 131 1.91 1.92 14.57
CA GLN A 131 1.87 2.02 16.03
C GLN A 131 1.49 3.42 16.52
N ALA A 132 1.99 4.46 15.86
CA ALA A 132 1.67 5.84 16.22
C ALA A 132 0.17 6.16 15.97
N GLN A 133 -0.46 5.49 14.99
CA GLN A 133 -1.87 5.68 14.68
C GLN A 133 -2.85 5.05 15.68
N MET A 134 -2.40 4.08 16.47
CA MET A 134 -3.26 3.47 17.48
C MET A 134 -3.53 4.45 18.63
N PRO A 135 -4.78 4.59 19.10
CA PRO A 135 -5.07 5.36 20.29
C PRO A 135 -4.31 4.74 21.48
N LYS A 136 -3.64 5.60 22.25
CA LYS A 136 -2.96 5.21 23.51
C LYS A 136 -3.96 4.98 24.63
#